data_AF-A0A9E7TJZ0-F1
#
_entry.id   AF-A0A9E7TJZ0-F1
#
_cell.length_a   1.000
_cell.length_b   1.000
_cell.length_c   1.000
_cell.angle_alpha   90.00
_cell.angle_beta   90.00
_cell.angle_gamma   90.00
#
_symmetry.space_group_name_H-M   'P 1'
#
loop_
_entity.id
_entity.type
_entity.pdbx_description
1 polymer ?
#
loop_
_entity_poly.entity_id
_entity_poly.type
_entity_poly.pdbx_seq_one_letter_code
_entity_poly.pdbx_strand_id
1 'polypeptide(L)'
;MIPIRIFISSVQKEFAEERARLRDYLQGDALMRRFFEVFLFEDLPAVSRRPDELYLEEVKQCDVYVGLFGYNYGSIDDDGLSPTEKEFNLATKLNKYRLIYVRGSDDSSRDMKMQLLVGRVQKEITRKRFDTSAELLSGVYSALVEYLIEKQLLTYSHG
;
A
#
# COMPACT_ATOMS: atom_id res chain seq x y z
N MET A 1 10.31 -2.16 21.06
CA MET A 1 9.22 -2.68 20.21
C MET A 1 9.79 -2.84 18.82
N ILE A 2 9.57 -3.98 18.17
CA ILE A 2 9.91 -4.12 16.75
C ILE A 2 8.85 -3.30 15.99
N PRO A 3 9.24 -2.34 15.13
CA PRO A 3 8.27 -1.53 14.41
C PRO A 3 7.45 -2.39 13.46
N ILE A 4 6.17 -2.05 13.31
CA ILE A 4 5.26 -2.66 12.35
C ILE A 4 5.63 -2.14 10.96
N ARG A 5 6.00 -3.03 10.05
CA ARG A 5 6.51 -2.66 8.74
C ARG A 5 5.39 -2.46 7.74
N ILE A 6 5.35 -1.28 7.11
CA ILE A 6 4.41 -0.93 6.06
C ILE A 6 5.11 -1.01 4.70
N PHE A 7 4.53 -1.79 3.80
CA PHE A 7 4.90 -1.81 2.39
C PHE A 7 3.85 -1.09 1.55
N ILE A 8 4.26 -0.11 0.75
CA ILE A 8 3.37 0.63 -0.16
C ILE A 8 3.61 0.15 -1.60
N SER A 9 2.63 -0.54 -2.16
CA SER A 9 2.60 -1.02 -3.55
C SER A 9 1.82 -0.06 -4.45
N SER A 10 2.41 0.35 -5.57
CA SER A 10 1.73 1.14 -6.60
C SER A 10 2.54 1.27 -7.88
N VAL A 11 1.91 1.73 -8.97
CA VAL A 11 2.64 2.23 -10.14
C VAL A 11 3.35 3.54 -9.77
N GLN A 12 4.67 3.48 -9.56
CA GLN A 12 5.45 4.58 -8.97
C GLN A 12 5.30 5.91 -9.69
N LYS A 13 5.41 5.92 -11.02
CA LYS A 13 5.28 7.15 -11.82
C LYS A 13 3.93 7.83 -11.63
N GLU A 14 2.87 7.06 -11.37
CA GLU A 14 1.52 7.58 -11.18
C GLU A 14 1.26 8.10 -9.76
N PHE A 15 1.99 7.57 -8.77
CA PHE A 15 1.76 7.86 -7.35
C PHE A 15 2.96 8.47 -6.63
N ALA A 16 3.94 9.01 -7.37
CA ALA A 16 5.17 9.55 -6.78
C ALA A 16 4.88 10.61 -5.70
N GLU A 17 3.94 11.51 -5.97
CA GLU A 17 3.53 12.54 -5.02
C GLU A 17 2.81 11.94 -3.80
N GLU A 18 1.82 11.07 -4.01
CA GLU A 18 1.08 10.44 -2.91
C GLU A 18 1.97 9.58 -2.02
N ARG A 19 2.92 8.84 -2.60
CA ARG A 19 3.89 8.02 -1.86
C ARG A 19 4.79 8.88 -0.98
N ALA A 20 5.35 9.95 -1.54
CA ALA A 20 6.18 10.89 -0.79
C ALA A 20 5.39 11.52 0.36
N ARG A 21 4.17 12.02 0.08
CA ARG A 21 3.29 12.60 1.12
C ARG A 21 2.92 11.59 2.20
N LEU A 22 2.61 10.35 1.84
CA LEU A 22 2.32 9.28 2.81
C LEU A 22 3.50 9.00 3.71
N ARG A 23 4.71 8.86 3.15
CA ARG A 23 5.92 8.68 3.96
C ARG A 23 6.12 9.86 4.91
N ASP A 24 6.16 11.08 4.37
CA ASP A 24 6.48 12.28 5.16
C ASP A 24 5.45 12.47 6.30
N TYR A 25 4.18 12.20 6.02
CA TYR A 25 3.11 12.23 7.02
C TYR A 25 3.31 11.16 8.10
N LEU A 26 3.54 9.90 7.73
CA LEU A 26 3.69 8.80 8.70
C LEU A 26 4.97 8.93 9.54
N GLN A 27 6.04 9.50 8.98
CA GLN A 27 7.29 9.78 9.71
C GLN A 27 7.18 11.03 10.59
N GLY A 28 6.41 12.03 10.16
CA GLY A 28 6.20 13.28 10.89
C GLY A 28 5.21 13.17 12.05
N ASP A 29 4.21 12.29 11.94
CA ASP A 29 3.21 12.10 12.99
C ASP A 29 3.76 11.37 14.22
N ALA A 30 3.47 11.90 15.41
CA ALA A 30 4.05 11.44 16.67
C ALA A 30 3.59 10.04 17.07
N LEU A 31 2.35 9.66 16.74
CA LEU A 31 1.81 8.33 17.01
C LEU A 31 2.34 7.35 15.96
N MET A 32 2.23 7.69 14.68
CA MET A 32 2.58 6.79 13.58
C MET A 32 4.05 6.39 13.63
N ARG A 33 4.97 7.35 13.76
CA ARG A 33 6.43 7.08 13.78
C ARG A 33 6.89 6.23 14.96
N ARG A 34 6.05 6.08 15.99
CA ARG A 34 6.34 5.25 17.18
C ARG A 34 6.06 3.78 16.93
N PHE A 35 5.08 3.47 16.07
CA PHE A 35 4.60 2.11 15.84
C PHE A 35 4.98 1.57 14.48
N PHE A 36 5.07 2.43 13.46
CA PHE A 36 5.23 2.01 12.08
C PHE A 36 6.56 2.45 11.47
N GLU A 37 7.09 1.58 10.61
CA GLU A 37 8.22 1.87 9.72
C GLU A 37 7.75 1.72 8.28
N VAL A 38 7.86 2.79 7.48
CA VAL A 38 7.47 2.79 6.07
C VAL A 38 8.69 2.50 5.21
N PHE A 39 8.63 1.41 4.45
CA PHE A 39 9.63 1.15 3.44
C PHE A 39 9.23 1.82 2.11
N LEU A 40 10.03 2.79 1.66
CA LEU A 40 9.99 3.31 0.30
C LEU A 40 11.30 2.98 -0.41
N PHE A 41 11.19 2.37 -1.59
CA PHE A 41 12.36 2.02 -2.39
C PHE A 41 13.05 3.26 -2.97
N GLU A 42 12.31 4.35 -3.16
CA GLU A 42 12.83 5.63 -3.60
C GLU A 42 13.96 6.17 -2.70
N ASP A 43 14.03 5.71 -1.45
CA ASP A 43 15.05 6.09 -0.48
C ASP A 43 16.27 5.15 -0.46
N LEU A 44 16.24 4.06 -1.25
CA LEU A 44 17.38 3.16 -1.38
C LEU A 44 18.46 3.73 -2.31
N PRO A 45 19.76 3.60 -1.95
CA PRO A 45 20.84 3.89 -2.89
C PRO A 45 20.76 2.94 -4.08
N ALA A 46 21.35 3.33 -5.21
CA ALA A 46 21.40 2.49 -6.42
C ALA A 46 21.94 1.09 -6.09
N VAL A 47 21.07 0.09 -6.12
CA VAL A 47 21.39 -1.30 -5.80
C VAL A 47 21.41 -2.16 -7.06
N SER A 48 22.42 -3.03 -7.16
CA SER A 48 22.59 -4.03 -8.23
C SER A 48 21.66 -5.24 -8.02
N ARG A 49 20.36 -5.00 -7.85
CA ARG A 49 19.33 -6.06 -7.82
C ARG A 49 18.17 -5.67 -8.71
N ARG A 50 17.52 -6.66 -9.32
CA ARG A 50 16.27 -6.42 -10.05
C ARG A 50 15.24 -5.88 -9.06
N PRO A 51 14.65 -4.69 -9.30
CA PRO A 51 13.71 -4.07 -8.37
C PRO A 51 12.58 -5.03 -7.98
N ASP A 52 12.07 -5.80 -8.95
CA ASP A 52 10.95 -6.74 -8.78
C ASP A 52 11.20 -7.80 -7.69
N GLU A 53 12.40 -8.39 -7.64
CA GLU A 53 12.75 -9.36 -6.60
C GLU A 53 12.83 -8.71 -5.22
N LEU A 54 13.35 -7.48 -5.15
CA LEU A 54 13.48 -6.78 -3.88
C LEU A 54 12.09 -6.41 -3.32
N TYR A 55 11.17 -5.93 -4.15
CA TYR A 55 9.80 -5.63 -3.70
C TYR A 55 9.09 -6.86 -3.12
N LEU A 56 9.23 -8.02 -3.76
CA LEU A 56 8.61 -9.25 -3.25
C LEU A 56 9.21 -9.69 -1.91
N GLU A 57 10.51 -9.50 -1.68
CA GLU A 57 11.12 -9.74 -0.36
C GLU A 57 10.61 -8.77 0.69
N GLU A 58 10.36 -7.50 0.34
CA GLU A 58 9.80 -6.53 1.28
C GLU A 58 8.33 -6.83 1.59
N VAL A 59 7.55 -7.30 0.61
CA VAL A 59 6.19 -7.81 0.85
C VAL A 59 6.20 -9.01 1.81
N LYS A 60 7.20 -9.90 1.72
CA LYS A 60 7.32 -11.03 2.68
C LYS A 60 7.57 -10.54 4.10
N GLN A 61 8.34 -9.47 4.25
CA GLN A 61 8.75 -8.95 5.55
C GLN A 61 7.79 -7.93 6.15
N CYS A 62 6.85 -7.36 5.37
CA CYS A 62 5.91 -6.38 5.88
C CYS A 62 4.83 -7.01 6.77
N ASP A 63 4.26 -6.21 7.67
CA ASP A 63 3.09 -6.57 8.47
C ASP A 63 1.80 -6.04 7.83
N VAL A 64 1.90 -4.83 7.28
CA VAL A 64 0.82 -4.12 6.60
C VAL A 64 1.21 -3.86 5.14
N TYR A 65 0.35 -4.30 4.23
CA TYR A 65 0.43 -4.03 2.80
C TYR A 65 -0.56 -2.92 2.45
N VAL A 66 -0.09 -1.85 1.83
CA VAL A 66 -0.92 -0.75 1.31
C VAL A 66 -0.84 -0.77 -0.22
N GLY A 67 -1.94 -1.12 -0.89
CA GLY A 67 -2.03 -1.09 -2.35
C GLY A 67 -2.71 0.18 -2.83
N LEU A 68 -2.03 0.98 -3.67
CA LEU A 68 -2.61 2.14 -4.35
C LEU A 68 -2.81 1.81 -5.82
N PHE A 69 -4.08 1.70 -6.22
CA PHE A 69 -4.46 1.31 -7.59
C PHE A 69 -4.98 2.52 -8.37
N GLY A 70 -4.23 2.85 -9.42
CA GLY A 70 -4.48 3.99 -10.28
C GLY A 70 -5.21 3.61 -11.55
N TYR A 71 -4.98 4.38 -12.60
CA TYR A 71 -5.47 4.14 -13.94
C TYR A 71 -4.56 3.20 -14.72
N ASN A 72 -3.25 3.26 -14.49
CA ASN A 72 -2.30 2.43 -15.21
C ASN A 72 -2.15 1.07 -14.52
N TYR A 73 -2.01 0.02 -15.30
CA TYR A 73 -1.65 -1.31 -14.78
C TYR A 73 -0.15 -1.45 -14.50
N GLY A 74 0.68 -0.65 -15.18
CA GLY A 74 2.14 -0.70 -15.10
C GLY A 74 2.74 -1.60 -16.18
N SER A 75 4.07 -1.74 -16.14
CA SER A 75 4.79 -2.60 -17.07
C SER A 75 4.52 -4.07 -16.75
N ILE A 76 4.29 -4.85 -17.79
CA ILE A 76 4.03 -6.28 -17.70
C ILE A 76 5.34 -7.02 -17.94
N ASP A 77 5.63 -8.02 -17.12
CA ASP A 77 6.75 -8.93 -17.35
C ASP A 77 6.35 -10.21 -18.11
N ASP A 78 7.30 -11.13 -18.24
CA ASP A 78 7.12 -12.38 -19.01
C ASP A 78 5.98 -13.27 -18.48
N ASP A 79 5.58 -13.12 -17.21
CA ASP A 79 4.44 -13.85 -16.63
C ASP A 79 3.08 -13.18 -16.92
N GLY A 80 3.09 -12.06 -17.65
CA GLY A 80 1.87 -11.34 -18.02
C GLY A 80 1.29 -10.49 -16.89
N LEU A 81 2.01 -10.31 -15.78
CA LEU A 81 1.55 -9.52 -14.63
C LEU A 81 2.40 -8.27 -14.43
N SER A 82 1.82 -7.24 -13.82
CA SER A 82 2.58 -6.09 -13.33
C SER A 82 3.17 -6.36 -11.94
N PRO A 83 4.24 -5.65 -11.55
CA PRO A 83 4.80 -5.74 -10.19
C PRO A 83 3.75 -5.56 -9.10
N THR A 84 2.88 -4.55 -9.24
CA THR A 84 1.77 -4.27 -8.30
C THR A 84 0.81 -5.45 -8.15
N GLU A 85 0.48 -6.16 -9.24
CA GLU A 85 -0.36 -7.36 -9.12
C GLU A 85 0.40 -8.53 -8.46
N LYS A 86 1.68 -8.72 -8.79
CA LYS A 86 2.50 -9.77 -8.16
C LYS A 86 2.64 -9.54 -6.65
N GLU A 87 2.89 -8.30 -6.25
CA GLU A 87 2.96 -7.87 -4.85
C GLU A 87 1.64 -8.12 -4.13
N PHE A 88 0.50 -7.73 -4.72
CA PHE A 88 -0.82 -8.00 -4.15
C PHE A 88 -1.09 -9.49 -4.00
N ASN A 89 -0.77 -10.29 -5.02
CA ASN A 89 -0.95 -11.75 -4.99
C ASN A 89 -0.10 -12.38 -3.87
N LEU A 90 1.13 -11.93 -3.69
CA LEU A 90 2.00 -12.41 -2.63
C LEU A 90 1.50 -12.00 -1.24
N ALA A 91 1.10 -10.75 -1.06
CA ALA A 91 0.52 -10.27 0.20
C ALA A 91 -0.75 -11.07 0.57
N THR A 92 -1.56 -11.41 -0.43
CA THR A 92 -2.75 -12.26 -0.28
C THR A 92 -2.37 -13.68 0.15
N LYS A 93 -1.43 -14.31 -0.55
CA LYS A 93 -0.95 -15.66 -0.25
C LYS A 93 -0.36 -15.77 1.16
N LEU A 94 0.33 -14.72 1.62
CA LEU A 94 0.95 -14.66 2.94
C LEU A 94 0.01 -14.13 4.04
N ASN A 95 -1.26 -13.89 3.71
CA ASN A 95 -2.28 -13.39 4.63
C ASN A 95 -1.85 -12.11 5.38
N LYS A 96 -1.21 -11.19 4.66
CA LYS A 96 -0.82 -9.87 5.21
C LYS A 96 -2.06 -9.03 5.52
N TYR A 97 -1.93 -8.08 6.44
CA TYR A 97 -2.97 -7.08 6.65
C TYR A 97 -2.97 -6.12 5.46
N ARG A 98 -4.03 -6.16 4.63
CA ARG A 98 -4.07 -5.47 3.33
C ARG A 98 -5.04 -4.28 3.38
N LEU A 99 -4.54 -3.09 3.09
CA LEU A 99 -5.30 -1.86 2.91
C LEU A 99 -5.26 -1.45 1.44
N ILE A 100 -6.41 -1.38 0.77
CA ILE A 100 -6.46 -1.05 -0.66
C ILE A 100 -7.21 0.26 -0.90
N TYR A 101 -6.52 1.15 -1.62
CA TYR A 101 -7.04 2.44 -2.05
C TYR A 101 -7.03 2.53 -3.57
N VAL A 102 -8.16 2.91 -4.15
CA VAL A 102 -8.33 3.03 -5.60
C VAL A 102 -8.58 4.49 -5.96
N ARG A 103 -7.77 5.06 -6.85
CA ARG A 103 -7.96 6.45 -7.30
C ARG A 103 -9.28 6.58 -8.07
N GLY A 104 -9.95 7.74 -8.05
CA GLY A 104 -11.10 7.99 -8.92
C GLY A 104 -12.40 7.37 -8.43
N SER A 105 -13.51 7.91 -8.95
CA SER A 105 -14.89 7.50 -8.61
C SER A 105 -15.37 6.25 -9.39
N ASP A 106 -14.82 5.99 -10.58
CA ASP A 106 -15.16 4.84 -11.43
C ASP A 106 -13.92 4.13 -12.00
N ASP A 107 -14.14 3.00 -12.66
CA ASP A 107 -13.06 2.16 -13.20
C ASP A 107 -12.93 2.26 -14.74
N SER A 108 -13.81 2.98 -15.42
CA SER A 108 -13.98 2.94 -16.88
C SER A 108 -12.76 3.42 -17.67
N SER A 109 -11.99 4.35 -17.10
CA SER A 109 -10.79 4.95 -17.70
C SER A 109 -9.50 4.20 -17.35
N ARG A 110 -9.57 3.11 -16.58
CA ARG A 110 -8.40 2.32 -16.19
C ARG A 110 -8.02 1.32 -17.28
N ASP A 111 -6.75 0.97 -17.32
CA ASP A 111 -6.28 -0.17 -18.12
C ASP A 111 -7.10 -1.42 -17.79
N MET A 112 -7.46 -2.18 -18.82
CA MET A 112 -8.31 -3.37 -18.67
C MET A 112 -7.79 -4.34 -17.60
N LYS A 113 -6.47 -4.55 -17.52
CA LYS A 113 -5.87 -5.40 -16.47
C LYS A 113 -5.99 -4.80 -15.07
N MET A 114 -5.90 -3.47 -14.93
CA MET A 114 -6.14 -2.80 -13.65
C MET A 114 -7.62 -2.87 -13.25
N GLN A 115 -8.56 -2.75 -14.20
CA GLN A 115 -9.99 -3.00 -13.94
C GLN A 115 -10.23 -4.42 -13.41
N LEU A 116 -9.62 -5.42 -14.05
CA LEU A 116 -9.72 -6.82 -13.61
C LEU A 116 -9.14 -7.03 -12.20
N LEU A 117 -7.98 -6.43 -11.91
CA LEU A 117 -7.37 -6.47 -10.59
C LEU A 117 -8.28 -5.83 -9.52
N VAL A 118 -8.77 -4.61 -9.75
CA VAL A 118 -9.70 -3.91 -8.84
C VAL A 118 -10.97 -4.73 -8.63
N GLY A 119 -11.51 -5.31 -9.71
CA GLY A 119 -12.68 -6.19 -9.66
C GLY A 119 -12.45 -7.47 -8.85
N ARG A 120 -11.24 -8.06 -8.89
CA ARG A 120 -10.86 -9.18 -8.03
C ARG A 120 -10.78 -8.75 -6.57
N VAL A 121 -10.07 -7.67 -6.29
CA VAL A 121 -9.87 -7.15 -4.94
C VAL A 121 -11.20 -6.87 -4.24
N GLN A 122 -12.16 -6.28 -4.94
CA GLN A 122 -13.49 -5.97 -4.40
C GLN A 122 -14.26 -7.22 -3.91
N LYS A 123 -13.98 -8.40 -4.45
CA LYS A 123 -14.60 -9.66 -4.01
C LYS A 123 -13.92 -10.26 -2.77
N GLU A 124 -12.67 -9.88 -2.51
CA GLU A 124 -11.85 -10.45 -1.45
C GLU A 124 -11.81 -9.56 -0.20
N ILE A 125 -11.71 -8.24 -0.34
CA ILE A 125 -11.55 -7.28 0.75
C ILE A 125 -12.20 -5.93 0.46
N THR A 126 -12.55 -5.20 1.53
CA THR A 126 -13.08 -3.83 1.43
C THR A 126 -12.02 -2.87 0.91
N ARG A 127 -12.30 -2.20 -0.21
CA ARG A 127 -11.48 -1.11 -0.76
C ARG A 127 -12.05 0.27 -0.41
N LYS A 128 -11.20 1.28 -0.38
CA LYS A 128 -11.61 2.70 -0.32
C LYS A 128 -11.25 3.42 -1.60
N ARG A 129 -12.05 4.40 -2.00
CA ARG A 129 -11.74 5.30 -3.12
C ARG A 129 -11.19 6.62 -2.58
N PHE A 130 -10.37 7.30 -3.39
CA PHE A 130 -9.85 8.64 -3.10
C PHE A 130 -9.60 9.41 -4.40
N ASP A 131 -9.72 10.72 -4.36
CA ASP A 131 -9.42 11.62 -5.47
C ASP A 131 -8.24 12.55 -5.15
N THR A 132 -7.97 12.80 -3.86
CA THR A 132 -6.91 13.70 -3.40
C THR A 132 -5.92 13.01 -2.47
N SER A 133 -4.68 13.51 -2.39
CA SER A 133 -3.71 12.98 -1.43
C SER A 133 -4.20 13.15 0.02
N ALA A 134 -4.94 14.22 0.33
CA ALA A 134 -5.47 14.45 1.67
C ALA A 134 -6.47 13.36 2.10
N GLU A 135 -7.35 12.95 1.19
CA GLU A 135 -8.26 11.82 1.42
C GLU A 135 -7.50 10.51 1.62
N LEU A 136 -6.47 10.26 0.81
CA LEU A 136 -5.62 9.08 0.96
C LEU A 136 -4.92 9.07 2.33
N LEU A 137 -4.31 10.19 2.74
CA LEU A 137 -3.63 10.32 4.03
C LEU A 137 -4.60 10.05 5.19
N SER A 138 -5.75 10.72 5.20
CA SER A 138 -6.78 10.54 6.23
C SER A 138 -7.28 9.09 6.28
N GLY A 139 -7.53 8.50 5.12
CA GLY A 139 -7.96 7.11 4.98
C GLY A 139 -6.93 6.11 5.49
N VAL A 140 -5.65 6.29 5.17
CA VAL A 140 -4.55 5.43 5.65
C VAL A 140 -4.36 5.61 7.15
N TYR A 141 -4.32 6.84 7.66
CA TYR A 141 -4.18 7.12 9.09
C TYR A 141 -5.27 6.42 9.91
N SER A 142 -6.52 6.59 9.49
CA SER A 142 -7.67 5.98 10.19
C SER A 142 -7.56 4.45 10.23
N ALA A 143 -7.20 3.82 9.10
CA ALA A 143 -7.02 2.38 9.03
C ALA A 143 -5.84 1.86 9.85
N LEU A 144 -4.76 2.64 9.98
CA LEU A 144 -3.62 2.29 10.84
C LEU A 144 -3.95 2.45 12.33
N VAL A 145 -4.74 3.44 12.72
CA VAL A 145 -5.25 3.58 14.09
C VAL A 145 -6.12 2.37 14.46
N GLU A 146 -7.06 1.99 13.59
CA GLU A 146 -7.88 0.79 13.79
C GLU A 146 -7.03 -0.48 13.88
N TYR A 147 -6.01 -0.62 13.03
CA TYR A 147 -5.05 -1.72 13.15
C TYR A 147 -4.38 -1.77 14.53
N LEU A 148 -3.93 -0.63 15.07
CA LEU A 148 -3.30 -0.60 16.40
C LEU A 148 -4.30 -1.00 17.50
N ILE A 149 -5.57 -0.63 17.36
CA ILE A 149 -6.64 -0.99 18.29
C ILE A 149 -6.92 -2.50 18.22
N GLU A 150 -7.10 -3.06 17.02
CA GLU A 150 -7.32 -4.49 16.79
C GLU A 150 -6.17 -5.34 17.36
N LYS A 151 -4.93 -4.83 17.27
CA LYS A 151 -3.74 -5.47 17.85
C LYS A 151 -3.53 -5.16 19.34
N GLN A 152 -4.44 -4.43 19.98
CA GLN A 152 -4.37 -4.01 21.39
C GLN A 152 -3.10 -3.22 21.74
N LEU A 153 -2.51 -2.55 20.74
CA LEU A 153 -1.35 -1.68 20.88
C LEU A 153 -1.76 -0.24 21.23
N LEU A 154 -3.01 0.11 20.95
CA LEU A 154 -3.66 1.33 21.37
C LEU A 154 -5.00 0.96 22.02
N THR A 155 -5.26 1.48 23.22
CA THR A 155 -6.51 1.23 23.95
C THR A 155 -7.36 2.49 23.97
N TYR A 156 -8.67 2.35 23.74
CA TYR A 156 -9.61 3.42 24.05
C TYR A 156 -9.64 3.64 25.55
N SER A 157 -9.14 4.80 26.00
CA SER A 157 -9.44 5.27 27.34
C SER A 157 -10.83 5.88 27.29
N HIS A 158 -11.84 5.16 27.76
CA HIS A 158 -13.15 5.75 28.01
C HIS A 158 -12.99 6.63 29.24
N GLY A 159 -12.89 7.95 29.03
CA GLY A 159 -13.02 8.95 30.09
C GLY A 159 -14.47 9.13 30.51
#